data_AF-A0A1C5X1Q2-F1
#
_entry.id   AF-A0A1C5X1Q2-F1
#
_cell.length_a   1.000
_cell.length_b   1.000
_cell.length_c   1.000
_cell.angle_alpha   90.00
_cell.angle_beta   90.00
_cell.angle_gamma   90.00
#
_symmetry.space_group_name_H-M   'P 1'
#
loop_
_entity.id
_entity.type
_entity.pdbx_description
1 polymer ?
#
loop_
_entity_poly.entity_id
_entity_poly.type
_entity_poly.pdbx_seq_one_letter_code
_entity_poly.pdbx_strand_id
1 'polypeptide(L)'
;MIIWLVFIYFFLMKLNFQNDTFFMLSELDSTIPYSYTQNLFKQHNFHPAEIIKYNQSETILMMVHTNSGVSLLSEFAATDQFEDIIVKPLRETTPLYLELVWRKNSCTFYHTEFIKRLAEKYKQGNPETNC
;
A
#
# COMPACT_ATOMS: atom_id res chain seq x y z
N MET A 1 -21.73 19.71 -2.89
CA MET A 1 -20.50 18.89 -3.00
C MET A 1 -19.99 18.53 -1.60
N ILE A 2 -20.82 17.89 -0.77
CA ILE A 2 -20.52 17.50 0.64
C ILE A 2 -20.91 16.02 0.89
N ILE A 3 -21.76 15.46 0.01
CA ILE A 3 -22.33 14.10 0.15
C ILE A 3 -21.29 12.99 -0.12
N TRP A 4 -20.25 13.27 -0.91
CA TRP A 4 -19.24 12.26 -1.26
C TRP A 4 -18.30 11.91 -0.09
N LEU A 5 -17.88 12.89 0.72
CA LEU A 5 -16.98 12.68 1.86
C LEU A 5 -17.59 11.81 2.97
N VAL A 6 -18.93 11.82 3.13
CA VAL A 6 -19.64 11.03 4.14
C VAL A 6 -19.64 9.53 3.79
N PHE A 7 -19.67 9.19 2.50
CA PHE A 7 -19.72 7.79 2.06
C PHE A 7 -18.40 7.06 2.25
N ILE A 8 -17.26 7.73 2.10
CA ILE A 8 -15.93 7.15 2.33
C ILE A 8 -15.71 6.87 3.82
N TYR A 9 -16.09 7.83 4.69
CA TYR A 9 -16.07 7.64 6.14
C TYR A 9 -16.95 6.45 6.55
N PHE A 10 -18.14 6.33 5.98
CA PHE A 10 -19.08 5.27 6.32
C PHE A 10 -18.66 3.88 5.81
N PHE A 11 -17.98 3.79 4.66
CA PHE A 11 -17.52 2.52 4.11
C PHE A 11 -16.35 1.91 4.90
N LEU A 12 -15.39 2.74 5.32
CA LEU A 12 -14.31 2.31 6.23
C LEU A 12 -14.84 2.00 7.64
N MET A 13 -15.89 2.69 8.10
CA MET A 13 -16.46 2.47 9.44
C MET A 13 -17.36 1.22 9.54
N LYS A 14 -17.82 0.64 8.41
CA LYS A 14 -18.69 -0.55 8.41
C LYS A 14 -17.96 -1.89 8.24
N LEU A 15 -16.69 -1.89 7.87
CA LEU A 15 -15.87 -3.10 7.99
C LEU A 15 -15.44 -3.23 9.45
N ASN A 16 -16.31 -3.85 10.26
CA ASN A 16 -16.05 -4.09 11.67
C ASN A 16 -15.04 -5.23 11.83
N PHE A 17 -13.78 -5.02 11.44
CA PHE A 17 -12.69 -5.97 11.59
C PHE A 17 -12.24 -6.14 13.06
N GLN A 18 -12.98 -5.56 14.02
CA GLN A 18 -12.69 -5.70 15.45
C GLN A 18 -12.75 -7.15 15.95
N ASN A 19 -13.31 -8.07 15.15
CA ASN A 19 -13.36 -9.49 15.44
C ASN A 19 -12.53 -10.35 14.46
N ASP A 20 -11.97 -9.76 13.40
CA ASP A 20 -11.26 -10.50 12.37
C ASP A 20 -9.75 -10.48 12.61
N THR A 21 -9.09 -11.59 12.28
CA THR A 21 -7.62 -11.66 12.23
C THR A 21 -7.11 -10.88 11.02
N PHE A 22 -6.18 -9.97 11.26
CA PHE A 22 -5.54 -9.18 10.22
C PHE A 22 -4.12 -9.67 9.95
N PHE A 23 -3.87 -10.09 8.72
CA PHE A 23 -2.55 -10.54 8.28
C PHE A 23 -1.74 -9.37 7.73
N MET A 24 -0.50 -9.24 8.18
CA MET A 24 0.38 -8.11 7.82
C MET A 24 1.76 -8.59 7.41
N LEU A 25 2.38 -7.92 6.43
CA LEU A 25 3.79 -8.13 6.13
C LEU A 25 4.66 -7.68 7.30
N SER A 26 5.70 -8.45 7.61
CA SER A 26 6.65 -8.11 8.65
C SER A 26 7.58 -6.98 8.21
N GLU A 27 8.20 -6.34 9.20
CA GLU A 27 9.17 -5.28 9.00
C GLU A 27 10.48 -5.77 8.34
N LEU A 28 10.78 -7.07 8.44
CA LEU A 28 12.04 -7.65 8.00
C LEU A 28 12.18 -7.71 6.47
N ASP A 29 11.06 -7.80 5.75
CA ASP A 29 11.07 -7.99 4.29
C ASP A 29 10.59 -6.76 3.52
N SER A 30 10.10 -5.72 4.20
CA SER A 30 9.51 -4.60 3.47
C SER A 30 9.44 -3.31 4.31
N THR A 31 10.33 -2.36 4.04
CA THR A 31 10.30 -1.04 4.70
C THR A 31 9.04 -0.25 4.34
N ILE A 32 8.41 -0.55 3.19
CA ILE A 32 7.36 0.28 2.59
C ILE A 32 5.91 -0.23 2.87
N PRO A 33 5.59 -1.52 2.96
CA PRO A 33 4.29 -2.04 3.43
C PRO A 33 4.03 -1.96 4.95
N TYR A 34 5.03 -2.22 5.80
CA TYR A 34 4.78 -2.31 7.26
C TYR A 34 4.50 -0.94 7.90
N SER A 35 5.39 0.02 7.67
CA SER A 35 5.29 1.38 8.24
C SER A 35 4.05 2.13 7.74
N TYR A 36 3.74 1.99 6.45
CA TYR A 36 2.57 2.61 5.84
C TYR A 36 1.26 2.05 6.43
N THR A 37 1.11 0.73 6.51
CA THR A 37 -0.09 0.11 7.08
C THR A 37 -0.28 0.48 8.55
N GLN A 38 0.79 0.54 9.35
CA GLN A 38 0.74 1.02 10.74
C GLN A 38 0.25 2.48 10.83
N ASN A 39 0.73 3.36 9.95
CA ASN A 39 0.32 4.75 9.93
C ASN A 39 -1.14 4.90 9.50
N LEU A 40 -1.58 4.14 8.50
CA LEU A 40 -2.97 4.10 8.06
C LEU A 40 -3.90 3.66 9.20
N PHE A 41 -3.49 2.64 9.96
CA PHE A 41 -4.26 2.17 11.12
C PHE A 41 -4.44 3.28 12.15
N LYS A 42 -3.36 3.99 12.48
CA LYS A 42 -3.39 5.12 13.42
C LYS A 42 -4.25 6.28 12.92
N GLN A 43 -4.09 6.66 11.65
CA GLN A 43 -4.81 7.79 11.04
C GLN A 43 -6.32 7.57 11.00
N HIS A 44 -6.76 6.33 10.81
CA HIS A 44 -8.17 5.98 10.71
C HIS A 44 -8.75 5.34 11.98
N ASN A 45 -8.02 5.37 13.10
CA ASN A 45 -8.42 4.76 14.37
C ASN A 45 -8.85 3.29 14.21
N PHE A 46 -8.15 2.57 13.35
CA PHE A 46 -8.44 1.19 12.99
C PHE A 46 -7.67 0.22 13.90
N HIS A 47 -8.40 -0.70 14.53
CA HIS A 47 -7.89 -1.61 15.55
C HIS A 47 -8.40 -3.04 15.28
N PRO A 48 -7.63 -3.88 14.57
CA PRO A 48 -7.94 -5.30 14.43
C PRO A 48 -7.98 -6.02 15.79
N ALA A 49 -8.78 -7.09 15.89
CA ALA A 49 -8.79 -7.95 17.08
C ALA A 49 -7.42 -8.59 17.32
N GLU A 50 -6.83 -9.07 16.23
CA GLU A 50 -5.58 -9.80 16.21
C GLU A 50 -4.78 -9.38 14.97
N ILE A 51 -3.47 -9.22 15.14
CA ILE A 51 -2.54 -8.97 14.03
C ILE A 51 -1.51 -10.09 14.00
N ILE A 52 -1.50 -10.85 12.90
CA ILE A 52 -0.51 -11.90 12.65
C ILE A 52 0.42 -11.44 11.53
N LYS A 53 1.72 -11.57 11.74
CA LYS A 53 2.76 -11.07 10.83
C LYS A 53 3.43 -12.20 10.07
N TYR A 54 3.62 -12.03 8.77
CA TYR A 54 4.34 -12.96 7.90
C TYR A 54 5.37 -12.21 7.06
N ASN A 55 6.44 -12.89 6.64
CA ASN A 55 7.48 -12.24 5.82
C ASN A 55 7.11 -12.17 4.33
N GLN A 56 6.26 -13.09 3.86
CA GLN A 56 5.96 -13.27 2.44
C GLN A 56 4.49 -12.97 2.14
N SER A 57 4.23 -12.25 1.05
CA SER A 57 2.87 -11.93 0.58
C SER A 57 2.09 -13.18 0.19
N GLU A 58 2.78 -14.20 -0.32
CA GLU A 58 2.24 -15.48 -0.75
C GLU A 58 1.62 -16.23 0.44
N THR A 59 2.31 -16.23 1.59
CA THR A 59 1.78 -16.81 2.82
C THR A 59 0.53 -16.08 3.29
N ILE A 60 0.53 -14.75 3.21
CA ILE A 60 -0.66 -13.94 3.55
C ILE A 60 -1.83 -14.28 2.62
N LEU A 61 -1.60 -14.35 1.32
CA LEU A 61 -2.62 -14.70 0.34
C LEU A 61 -3.20 -16.09 0.60
N MET A 62 -2.35 -17.07 0.93
CA MET A 62 -2.79 -18.40 1.33
C MET A 62 -3.72 -18.35 2.56
N MET A 63 -3.39 -17.56 3.58
CA MET A 63 -4.23 -17.42 4.77
C MET A 63 -5.57 -16.71 4.50
N VAL A 64 -5.58 -15.77 3.56
CA VAL A 64 -6.82 -15.11 3.10
C VAL A 64 -7.68 -16.10 2.30
N HIS A 65 -7.07 -16.88 1.40
CA HIS A 65 -7.72 -17.93 0.62
C HIS A 65 -8.41 -18.97 1.53
N THR A 66 -7.78 -19.35 2.65
CA THR A 66 -8.38 -20.26 3.63
C THR A 66 -9.44 -19.60 4.53
N ASN A 67 -9.94 -18.42 4.17
CA ASN A 67 -10.93 -17.63 4.91
C ASN A 67 -10.54 -17.42 6.39
N SER A 68 -9.24 -17.29 6.68
CA SER A 68 -8.71 -17.15 8.04
C SER A 68 -8.61 -15.69 8.49
N GLY A 69 -8.93 -14.73 7.62
CA GLY A 69 -8.83 -13.31 7.91
C GLY A 69 -8.69 -12.46 6.66
N VAL A 70 -8.20 -11.22 6.84
CA VAL A 70 -8.02 -10.24 5.77
C VAL A 70 -6.63 -9.61 5.80
N SER A 71 -6.24 -8.93 4.72
CA SER A 71 -4.95 -8.24 4.65
C SER A 71 -5.01 -6.98 3.79
N LEU A 72 -4.03 -6.09 4.01
CA LEU A 72 -3.69 -5.01 3.08
C LEU A 72 -2.36 -5.35 2.42
N LEU A 73 -2.41 -5.47 1.10
CA LEU A 73 -1.27 -5.78 0.24
C LEU A 73 -1.08 -4.67 -0.80
N SER A 74 0.13 -4.59 -1.35
CA SER A 74 0.41 -3.73 -2.50
C SER A 74 -0.40 -4.16 -3.72
N GLU A 75 -0.72 -3.23 -4.61
CA GLU A 75 -1.33 -3.54 -5.91
C GLU A 75 -0.48 -4.46 -6.78
N PHE A 76 0.83 -4.55 -6.48
CA PHE A 76 1.77 -5.44 -7.17
C PHE A 76 1.77 -6.88 -6.62
N ALA A 77 0.99 -7.18 -5.57
CA ALA A 77 0.86 -8.55 -5.09
C ALA A 77 0.14 -9.42 -6.13
N ALA A 78 0.65 -10.64 -6.34
CA ALA A 78 0.10 -11.63 -7.29
C ALA A 78 -1.21 -12.25 -6.78
N THR A 79 -2.24 -11.41 -6.66
CA THR A 79 -3.58 -11.79 -6.15
C THR A 79 -4.40 -12.61 -7.15
N ASP A 80 -3.98 -12.64 -8.41
CA ASP A 80 -4.59 -13.39 -9.51
C ASP A 80 -4.38 -14.91 -9.42
N GLN A 81 -3.58 -15.37 -8.47
CA GLN A 81 -3.32 -16.79 -8.22
C GLN A 81 -4.50 -17.52 -7.57
N PHE A 82 -5.48 -16.80 -7.00
CA PHE A 82 -6.63 -17.36 -6.30
C PHE A 82 -7.93 -16.73 -6.80
N GLU A 83 -8.83 -17.54 -7.38
CA GLU A 83 -10.09 -17.06 -8.00
C GLU A 83 -11.14 -16.58 -6.98
N ASP A 84 -11.02 -17.01 -5.73
CA ASP A 84 -11.94 -16.73 -4.63
C ASP A 84 -11.54 -15.52 -3.77
N ILE A 85 -10.35 -14.95 -3.99
CA ILE A 85 -9.91 -13.74 -3.30
C ILE A 85 -10.53 -12.51 -3.94
N ILE A 86 -11.29 -11.75 -3.15
CA ILE A 86 -11.86 -10.46 -3.58
C ILE A 86 -10.89 -9.33 -3.25
N VAL A 87 -10.30 -8.72 -4.27
CA VAL A 87 -9.46 -7.52 -4.12
C VAL A 87 -10.30 -6.25 -4.24
N LYS A 88 -10.25 -5.40 -3.21
CA LYS A 88 -10.87 -4.07 -3.23
C LYS A 88 -9.79 -3.00 -3.15
N PRO A 89 -9.55 -2.23 -4.23
CA PRO A 89 -8.62 -1.13 -4.15
C PRO A 89 -9.16 -0.07 -3.19
N LEU A 90 -8.33 0.34 -2.23
CA LEU A 90 -8.60 1.50 -1.40
C LEU A 90 -8.38 2.75 -2.25
N ARG A 91 -9.42 3.16 -2.98
CA ARG A 91 -9.41 4.41 -3.73
C ARG A 91 -9.40 5.55 -2.71
N GLU A 92 -8.52 6.52 -2.92
CA GLU A 92 -8.26 7.69 -2.04
C GLU A 92 -7.25 7.49 -0.90
N THR A 93 -6.77 6.27 -0.63
CA THR A 93 -5.53 6.14 0.14
C THR A 93 -4.37 6.51 -0.77
N THR A 94 -3.51 7.42 -0.33
CA THR A 94 -2.38 7.93 -1.11
C THR A 94 -1.57 6.76 -1.65
N PRO A 95 -1.26 6.73 -2.97
CA PRO A 95 -0.48 5.65 -3.54
C PRO A 95 0.81 5.48 -2.74
N LEU A 96 1.29 4.24 -2.63
CA LEU A 96 2.59 3.94 -2.05
C LEU A 96 3.61 4.87 -2.73
N TYR A 97 4.02 5.94 -2.06
CA TYR A 97 4.91 6.93 -2.64
C TYR A 97 6.29 6.31 -2.74
N LEU A 98 6.71 6.00 -3.95
CA LEU A 98 8.09 5.64 -4.24
C LEU A 98 8.86 6.94 -4.46
N GLU A 99 9.72 7.28 -3.50
CA GLU A 99 10.64 8.39 -3.63
C GLU A 99 11.99 7.87 -4.12
N LEU A 100 12.54 8.52 -5.14
CA LEU A 100 13.91 8.30 -5.56
C LEU A 100 14.82 9.14 -4.68
N VAL A 101 15.68 8.48 -3.89
CA VAL A 101 16.56 9.14 -2.94
C VAL A 101 18.02 8.97 -3.37
N TRP A 102 18.78 10.06 -3.39
CA TRP A 102 20.23 10.05 -3.61
C TRP A 102 20.94 11.05 -2.68
N ARG A 103 22.27 10.96 -2.56
CA ARG A 103 23.06 11.93 -1.76
C ARG A 103 23.15 13.26 -2.52
N LYS A 104 22.92 14.39 -1.84
CA LYS A 104 22.86 15.75 -2.42
C LYS A 104 23.94 16.08 -3.46
N ASN A 105 25.19 15.63 -3.24
CA ASN A 105 26.33 15.92 -4.13
C ASN A 105 26.72 14.73 -5.03
N SER A 106 25.81 13.78 -5.24
CA SER A 106 26.04 12.57 -6.06
C SER A 106 25.11 12.49 -7.27
N CYS A 107 24.51 13.62 -7.68
CA CYS A 107 23.74 13.63 -8.91
C CYS A 107 24.64 13.26 -10.09
N THR A 108 24.16 12.32 -10.92
CA THR A 108 24.85 11.85 -12.11
C THR A 108 23.88 11.96 -13.28
N PHE A 109 24.43 11.94 -14.50
CA PHE A 109 23.63 11.87 -15.72
C PHE A 109 22.56 10.76 -15.68
N TYR A 110 22.88 9.60 -15.10
CA TYR A 110 21.95 8.48 -14.99
C TYR A 110 20.74 8.77 -14.10
N HIS A 111 20.89 9.56 -13.04
CA HIS A 111 19.77 9.99 -12.20
C HIS A 111 18.78 10.86 -13.00
N THR A 112 19.32 11.85 -13.73
CA THR A 112 18.53 12.75 -14.57
C THR A 112 17.81 11.99 -15.69
N GLU A 113 18.50 11.08 -16.38
CA GLU A 113 17.90 10.27 -17.44
C GLU A 113 16.83 9.31 -16.93
N PHE A 114 17.04 8.69 -15.76
CA PHE A 114 16.03 7.84 -15.15
C PHE A 114 14.76 8.63 -14.79
N ILE A 115 14.92 9.83 -14.23
CA ILE A 115 13.79 10.72 -13.91
C ILE A 115 13.02 11.15 -15.16
N LYS A 116 13.72 11.54 -16.23
CA LYS A 116 13.07 11.89 -17.51
C LYS A 116 12.24 10.73 -18.06
N ARG A 117 12.80 9.51 -18.07
CA ARG A 117 12.09 8.30 -18.52
C ARG A 117 10.84 8.01 -17.68
N LEU A 118 10.91 8.21 -16.37
CA LEU A 118 9.73 8.08 -15.50
C LEU A 118 8.69 9.15 -15.86
N ALA A 119 9.08 10.41 -15.99
CA ALA A 119 8.16 11.49 -16.33
C ALA A 119 7.46 11.26 -17.68
N GLU A 120 8.20 10.84 -18.72
CA GLU A 120 7.65 10.46 -20.02
C GLU A 120 6.65 9.32 -19.90
N LYS A 121 7.00 8.23 -19.18
CA LYS A 121 6.13 7.07 -18.99
C LYS A 121 4.81 7.43 -18.31
N TYR A 122 4.85 8.32 -17.32
CA TYR A 122 3.67 8.73 -16.55
C TYR A 122 3.00 10.00 -17.07
N LYS A 123 3.41 10.53 -18.23
CA LYS A 123 2.90 11.77 -18.83
C LYS A 123 2.95 12.97 -17.87
N GLN A 124 3.95 12.98 -17.00
CA GLN A 124 4.19 14.09 -16.08
C GLN A 124 4.94 15.19 -16.84
N GLY A 125 4.74 16.46 -16.44
CA GLY A 125 5.53 17.58 -16.97
C GLY A 125 7.02 17.35 -16.73
N ASN A 126 7.88 18.10 -17.45
CA ASN A 126 9.32 17.93 -17.34
C ASN A 126 9.77 18.19 -15.88
N PRO A 127 10.26 17.17 -15.15
CA PRO A 127 10.53 17.31 -13.74
C PRO A 127 11.76 18.19 -13.52
N GLU A 128 11.67 19.12 -12.57
CA GLU A 128 12.84 19.88 -12.13
C GLU A 128 13.82 18.93 -11.46
N THR A 129 14.93 18.63 -12.13
CA THR A 129 16.05 17.91 -11.51
C THR A 129 16.95 18.94 -10.85
N ASN A 130 16.81 19.11 -9.53
CA ASN A 130 17.69 19.93 -8.70
C ASN A 130 19.04 19.23 -8.48
N CYS A 131 19.73 19.00 -9.59
CA CYS A 131 21.17 18.87 -9.68
C CYS A 131 21.70 20.28 -10.01
#